data_AF-A0A8I0S9G3-F1
#
_entry.id   AF-A0A8I0S9G3-F1
#
_cell.length_a   1.000
_cell.length_b   1.000
_cell.length_c   1.000
_cell.angle_alpha   90.00
_cell.angle_beta   90.00
_cell.angle_gamma   90.00
#
_symmetry.space_group_name_H-M   'P 1'
#
loop_
_entity.id
_entity.type
_entity.pdbx_description
1 polymer ?
#
loop_
_entity_poly.entity_id
_entity_poly.type
_entity_poly.pdbx_seq_one_letter_code
_entity_poly.pdbx_strand_id
1 'polypeptide(L)'
;MPAYVRPAIDAPPAIADDGLPYGSRWDATGTPAEDAYTHVSHLERFAPLHAVADALVAHLAATHAVTVVEGADPALADPHPEAVRSVRLAPRDGAGRILTLEYTAFPGVMLHSGRRMAEAFPPCGCDACDDRWEDLADSLEEAVLRAAGQLPLPPEPFGELVR
;
A
#
# COMPACT_ATOMS: atom_id res chain seq x y z
N MET A 1 -4.63 23.04 -1.27
CA MET A 1 -5.02 21.87 -0.46
C MET A 1 -3.87 21.55 0.48
N PRO A 2 -4.13 21.16 1.73
CA PRO A 2 -3.06 20.72 2.63
C PRO A 2 -2.33 19.52 2.02
N ALA A 3 -1.03 19.41 2.26
CA ALA A 3 -0.29 18.20 1.94
C ALA A 3 -0.70 17.08 2.91
N TYR A 4 -0.68 15.83 2.43
CA TYR A 4 -0.87 14.68 3.29
C TYR A 4 0.26 14.60 4.32
N VAL A 5 -0.08 14.19 5.54
CA VAL A 5 0.88 13.94 6.62
C VAL A 5 0.53 12.59 7.24
N ARG A 6 1.49 11.66 7.22
CA ARG A 6 1.34 10.36 7.87
C ARG A 6 1.08 10.54 9.36
N PRO A 7 0.10 9.82 9.96
CA PRO A 7 -0.07 9.82 11.40
C PRO A 7 1.18 9.27 12.10
N ALA A 8 1.46 9.76 13.30
CA ALA A 8 2.45 9.10 14.16
C ALA A 8 1.88 7.74 14.59
N ILE A 9 2.56 6.66 14.20
CA ILE A 9 2.19 5.29 14.57
C ILE A 9 3.26 4.77 15.52
N ASP A 10 2.83 4.37 16.72
CA ASP A 10 3.68 3.69 17.70
C ASP A 10 3.81 2.21 17.32
N ALA A 11 4.70 1.94 16.36
CA ALA A 11 5.01 0.60 15.89
C ALA A 11 6.53 0.39 16.01
N PRO A 12 7.02 -0.32 17.05
CA PRO A 12 8.44 -0.63 17.13
C PRO A 12 8.86 -1.49 15.93
N PRO A 13 10.15 -1.45 15.53
CA PRO A 13 10.65 -2.31 14.46
C PRO A 13 10.35 -3.77 14.78
N ALA A 14 9.75 -4.47 13.81
CA ALA A 14 9.57 -5.90 13.93
C ALA A 14 10.94 -6.58 13.93
N ILE A 15 11.12 -7.53 14.85
CA ILE A 15 12.38 -8.26 15.02
C ILE A 15 12.15 -9.68 14.52
N ALA A 16 13.00 -10.12 13.59
CA ALA A 16 12.95 -11.48 13.08
C ALA A 16 13.52 -12.50 14.08
N ASP A 17 13.37 -13.79 13.77
CA ASP A 17 13.80 -14.88 14.65
C ASP A 17 15.31 -14.93 14.91
N ASP A 18 16.10 -14.32 14.02
CA ASP A 18 17.56 -14.16 14.16
C ASP A 18 17.94 -12.98 15.08
N GLY A 19 16.96 -12.23 15.60
CA GLY A 19 17.16 -11.07 16.47
C GLY A 19 17.49 -9.77 15.74
N LEU A 20 17.53 -9.77 14.41
CA LEU A 20 17.73 -8.56 13.61
C LEU A 20 16.39 -7.91 13.27
N PRO A 21 16.31 -6.57 13.21
CA PRO A 21 15.12 -5.90 12.72
C PRO A 21 14.95 -6.16 11.22
N TYR A 22 13.70 -6.29 10.79
CA TYR A 22 13.37 -6.31 9.36
C TYR A 22 13.94 -5.05 8.66
N GLY A 23 14.40 -5.22 7.43
CA GLY A 23 15.04 -4.21 6.58
C GLY A 23 16.55 -4.12 6.70
N SER A 24 17.18 -5.03 7.45
CA SER A 24 18.64 -5.08 7.63
C SER A 24 19.20 -6.51 7.72
N ARG A 25 18.34 -7.53 7.58
CA ARG A 25 18.72 -8.93 7.83
C ARG A 25 19.78 -9.41 6.86
N TRP A 26 19.76 -8.88 5.65
CA TRP A 26 20.65 -9.29 4.57
C TRP A 26 21.82 -8.32 4.33
N ASP A 27 21.97 -7.26 5.13
CA ASP A 27 23.02 -6.25 4.92
C ASP A 27 24.44 -6.86 4.96
N ALA A 28 24.65 -7.86 5.82
CA ALA A 28 25.95 -8.52 5.98
C ALA A 28 26.21 -9.64 4.98
N THR A 29 25.17 -10.37 4.57
CA THR A 29 25.29 -11.56 3.69
C THR A 29 25.04 -11.23 2.21
N GLY A 30 24.32 -10.14 1.92
CA GLY A 30 23.91 -9.71 0.59
C GLY A 30 22.81 -10.55 -0.05
N THR A 31 22.45 -11.70 0.54
CA THR A 31 21.40 -12.59 0.02
C THR A 31 20.57 -13.19 1.16
N PRO A 32 19.24 -13.30 1.01
CA PRO A 32 18.41 -14.07 1.93
C PRO A 32 18.79 -15.55 1.97
N ALA A 33 18.52 -16.21 3.09
CA ALA A 33 18.55 -17.67 3.14
C ALA A 33 17.43 -18.29 2.28
N GLU A 34 17.65 -19.48 1.71
CA GLU A 34 16.71 -20.12 0.79
C GLU A 34 15.34 -20.40 1.43
N ASP A 35 15.32 -20.80 2.70
CA ASP A 35 14.09 -21.07 3.45
C ASP A 35 13.25 -19.81 3.69
N ALA A 36 13.89 -18.64 3.80
CA ALA A 36 13.22 -17.35 3.98
C ALA A 36 12.26 -16.98 2.82
N TYR A 37 12.47 -17.53 1.62
CA TYR A 37 11.53 -17.33 0.50
C TYR A 37 10.22 -18.10 0.66
N THR A 38 10.20 -19.12 1.51
CA THR A 38 9.04 -19.99 1.72
C THR A 38 8.33 -19.75 3.04
N HIS A 39 8.92 -18.91 3.90
CA HIS A 39 8.42 -18.60 5.23
C HIS A 39 7.80 -17.21 5.26
N VAL A 40 6.73 -17.11 6.04
CA VAL A 40 5.99 -15.88 6.29
C VAL A 40 5.79 -15.81 7.79
N SER A 41 6.57 -14.97 8.46
CA SER A 41 6.55 -14.80 9.92
C SER A 41 6.19 -13.36 10.26
N HIS A 42 5.96 -13.05 11.55
CA HIS A 42 5.85 -11.66 12.07
C HIS A 42 4.93 -10.74 11.24
N LEU A 43 3.73 -11.22 10.88
CA LEU A 43 2.78 -10.53 10.00
C LEU A 43 2.27 -9.21 10.60
N GLU A 44 2.21 -9.13 11.93
CA GLU A 44 1.89 -7.93 12.67
C GLU A 44 2.77 -6.74 12.28
N ARG A 45 3.96 -6.98 11.69
CA ARG A 45 4.82 -5.91 11.16
C ARG A 45 4.11 -5.04 10.12
N PHE A 46 3.17 -5.60 9.35
CA PHE A 46 2.46 -4.85 8.32
C PHE A 46 1.18 -4.15 8.82
N ALA A 47 0.72 -4.44 10.04
CA ALA A 47 -0.49 -3.84 10.62
C ALA A 47 -0.56 -2.29 10.54
N PRO A 48 0.55 -1.54 10.69
CA PRO A 48 0.54 -0.09 10.48
C PRO A 48 0.01 0.38 9.12
N LEU A 49 0.10 -0.43 8.07
CA LEU A 49 -0.37 -0.05 6.73
C LEU A 49 -1.87 0.24 6.70
N HIS A 50 -2.67 -0.44 7.53
CA HIS A 50 -4.10 -0.15 7.64
C HIS A 50 -4.34 1.25 8.21
N ALA A 51 -3.58 1.66 9.22
CA ALA A 51 -3.69 3.00 9.78
C ALA A 51 -3.25 4.10 8.79
N VAL A 52 -2.23 3.82 7.98
CA VAL A 52 -1.79 4.71 6.88
C VAL A 52 -2.87 4.83 5.80
N ALA A 53 -3.46 3.70 5.38
CA ALA A 53 -4.55 3.70 4.40
C ALA A 53 -5.79 4.47 4.90
N ASP A 54 -6.12 4.36 6.18
CA ASP A 54 -7.21 5.13 6.79
C ASP A 54 -6.93 6.64 6.77
N ALA A 55 -5.70 7.04 7.09
CA ALA A 55 -5.30 8.44 7.02
C ALA A 55 -5.35 8.97 5.57
N LEU A 56 -4.95 8.17 4.59
CA LEU A 56 -5.05 8.52 3.18
C LEU A 56 -6.50 8.68 2.72
N VAL A 57 -7.40 7.76 3.10
CA VAL A 57 -8.85 7.87 2.83
C VAL A 57 -9.39 9.16 3.43
N ALA A 58 -9.09 9.45 4.70
CA ALA A 58 -9.54 10.67 5.37
C ALA A 58 -9.02 11.93 4.69
N HIS A 59 -7.75 11.93 4.29
CA HIS A 59 -7.13 13.03 3.56
C HIS A 59 -7.80 13.26 2.20
N LEU A 60 -8.04 12.21 1.42
CA LEU A 60 -8.69 12.33 0.12
C LEU A 60 -10.14 12.79 0.26
N ALA A 61 -10.87 12.32 1.28
CA ALA A 61 -12.22 12.79 1.58
C ALA A 61 -12.27 14.27 1.99
N ALA A 62 -11.24 14.76 2.68
CA ALA A 62 -11.14 16.16 3.09
C ALA A 62 -10.68 17.10 1.96
N THR A 63 -9.88 16.58 1.02
CA THR A 63 -9.24 17.41 -0.02
C THR A 63 -9.93 17.34 -1.38
N HIS A 64 -10.71 16.29 -1.67
CA HIS A 64 -11.44 16.14 -2.92
C HIS A 64 -12.95 16.03 -2.71
N ALA A 65 -13.71 16.41 -3.73
CA ALA A 65 -15.16 16.21 -3.78
C ALA A 65 -15.49 14.74 -4.10
N VAL A 66 -15.24 13.84 -3.15
CA VAL A 66 -15.53 12.40 -3.27
C VAL A 66 -16.64 11.96 -2.32
N THR A 67 -17.26 10.84 -2.67
CA THR A 67 -18.14 10.05 -1.80
C THR A 67 -17.34 8.84 -1.33
N VAL A 68 -17.28 8.64 -0.02
CA VAL A 68 -16.64 7.48 0.61
C VAL A 68 -17.72 6.44 0.87
N VAL A 69 -17.51 5.21 0.42
CA VAL A 69 -18.39 4.07 0.68
C VAL A 69 -17.56 2.96 1.31
N GLU A 70 -17.93 2.58 2.53
CA GLU A 70 -17.34 1.48 3.28
C GLU A 70 -18.06 0.17 2.93
N GLY A 71 -17.29 -0.93 2.89
CA GLY A 71 -17.78 -2.27 2.59
C GLY A 71 -17.37 -2.78 1.22
N ALA A 72 -17.72 -4.04 0.92
CA ALA A 72 -17.36 -4.69 -0.33
C ALA A 72 -17.85 -3.87 -1.53
N ASP A 73 -16.95 -3.62 -2.49
CA ASP A 73 -17.30 -2.95 -3.74
C ASP A 73 -17.76 -4.00 -4.77
N PRO A 74 -19.07 -4.11 -5.07
CA PRO A 74 -19.57 -5.11 -6.01
C PRO A 74 -19.13 -4.84 -7.46
N ALA A 75 -18.59 -3.65 -7.75
CA ALA A 75 -18.05 -3.31 -9.08
C ALA A 75 -16.59 -3.73 -9.25
N LEU A 76 -15.95 -4.24 -8.20
CA LEU A 76 -14.56 -4.69 -8.24
C LEU A 76 -14.46 -6.00 -9.03
N ALA A 77 -13.67 -5.99 -10.11
CA ALA A 77 -13.55 -7.15 -10.99
C ALA A 77 -12.79 -8.32 -10.35
N ASP A 78 -11.85 -8.02 -9.45
CA ASP A 78 -10.98 -8.99 -8.80
C ASP A 78 -10.76 -8.60 -7.32
N PRO A 79 -11.78 -8.81 -6.47
CA PRO A 79 -11.67 -8.54 -5.04
C PRO A 79 -10.71 -9.53 -4.38
N HIS A 80 -9.89 -9.06 -3.44
CA HIS A 80 -8.97 -9.95 -2.74
C HIS A 80 -9.75 -10.96 -1.87
N PRO A 81 -9.46 -12.28 -1.95
CA PRO A 81 -10.24 -13.31 -1.23
C PRO A 81 -10.19 -13.17 0.30
N GLU A 82 -9.11 -12.58 0.81
CA GLU A 82 -8.92 -12.32 2.24
C GLU A 82 -9.13 -10.84 2.62
N ALA A 83 -9.84 -10.06 1.79
CA ALA A 83 -10.22 -8.70 2.16
C ALA A 83 -11.14 -8.72 3.40
N VAL A 84 -10.74 -8.04 4.46
CA VAL A 84 -11.51 -7.88 5.70
C VAL A 84 -12.31 -6.58 5.70
N ARG A 85 -11.92 -5.60 4.89
CA ARG A 85 -12.59 -4.31 4.73
C ARG A 85 -12.24 -3.73 3.36
N SER A 86 -13.15 -2.95 2.78
CA SER A 86 -12.88 -2.19 1.57
C SER A 86 -13.46 -0.78 1.69
N VAL A 87 -12.77 0.19 1.09
CA VAL A 87 -13.17 1.60 1.04
C VAL A 87 -13.12 2.09 -0.39
N ARG A 88 -14.26 2.55 -0.90
CA ARG A 88 -14.39 3.10 -2.24
C ARG A 88 -14.55 4.62 -2.20
N LEU A 89 -13.69 5.31 -2.95
CA LEU A 89 -13.65 6.76 -3.13
C LEU A 89 -14.12 7.09 -4.55
N ALA A 90 -15.32 7.63 -4.69
CA ALA A 90 -15.90 8.00 -5.99
C ALA A 90 -16.08 9.51 -6.12
N PRO A 91 -15.53 10.16 -7.17
CA PRO A 91 -15.74 11.58 -7.43
C PRO A 91 -17.22 11.91 -7.61
N ARG A 92 -17.70 12.96 -6.93
CA ARG A 92 -19.12 13.36 -6.91
C ARG A 92 -19.62 13.89 -8.24
N ASP A 93 -18.72 14.45 -9.05
CA ASP A 93 -19.00 14.93 -10.40
C ASP A 93 -19.07 13.78 -11.43
N GLY A 94 -18.70 12.55 -11.04
CA GLY A 94 -18.65 11.38 -11.90
C GLY A 94 -17.55 11.44 -12.98
N ALA A 95 -16.72 12.48 -13.00
CA ALA A 95 -15.73 12.71 -14.05
C ALA A 95 -14.30 12.30 -13.65
N GLY A 96 -14.06 12.08 -12.35
CA GLY A 96 -12.78 11.62 -11.85
C GLY A 96 -12.66 10.10 -11.73
N ARG A 97 -11.46 9.66 -11.37
CA ARG A 97 -11.14 8.25 -11.16
C ARG A 97 -11.70 7.73 -9.84
N ILE A 98 -12.32 6.56 -9.88
CA ILE A 98 -12.69 5.81 -8.69
C ILE A 98 -11.44 5.12 -8.15
N LEU A 99 -11.23 5.23 -6.84
CA LEU A 99 -10.20 4.49 -6.12
C LEU A 99 -10.88 3.55 -5.13
N THR A 100 -10.43 2.31 -5.05
CA THR A 100 -10.86 1.36 -4.02
C THR A 100 -9.63 0.85 -3.29
N LEU A 101 -9.63 0.94 -1.96
CA LEU A 101 -8.62 0.35 -1.08
C LEU A 101 -9.23 -0.88 -0.40
N GLU A 102 -8.66 -2.06 -0.59
CA GLU A 102 -9.01 -3.26 0.19
C GLU A 102 -7.95 -3.50 1.26
N TYR A 103 -8.40 -3.83 2.46
CA TYR A 103 -7.60 -4.14 3.64
C TYR A 103 -7.66 -5.65 3.82
N THR A 104 -6.51 -6.32 3.85
CA THR A 104 -6.45 -7.78 3.85
C THR A 104 -6.14 -8.36 5.24
N ALA A 105 -6.47 -9.64 5.47
CA ALA A 105 -6.19 -10.34 6.73
C ALA A 105 -4.69 -10.61 6.94
N PHE A 106 -3.95 -10.90 5.86
CA PHE A 106 -2.52 -10.60 5.77
C PHE A 106 -2.42 -9.08 5.79
N PRO A 107 -1.99 -8.39 6.86
CA PRO A 107 -2.42 -7.01 7.16
C PRO A 107 -1.77 -5.95 6.24
N GLY A 108 -2.15 -6.00 4.97
CA GLY A 108 -1.72 -5.17 3.87
C GLY A 108 -2.90 -4.50 3.18
N VAL A 109 -2.61 -3.79 2.09
CA VAL A 109 -3.55 -2.92 1.39
C VAL A 109 -3.46 -3.16 -0.11
N MET A 110 -4.60 -3.35 -0.77
CA MET A 110 -4.73 -3.41 -2.22
C MET A 110 -5.30 -2.10 -2.74
N LEU A 111 -4.58 -1.42 -3.64
CA LEU A 111 -5.04 -0.21 -4.32
C LEU A 111 -5.57 -0.55 -5.72
N HIS A 112 -6.86 -0.31 -5.91
CA HIS A 112 -7.55 -0.39 -7.20
C HIS A 112 -7.78 1.02 -7.74
N SER A 113 -7.07 1.39 -8.79
CA SER A 113 -7.12 2.74 -9.38
C SER A 113 -7.48 2.72 -10.87
N GLY A 114 -8.31 1.77 -11.31
CA GLY A 114 -8.69 1.58 -12.71
C GLY A 114 -7.61 0.96 -13.61
N ARG A 115 -6.49 0.50 -13.03
CA ARG A 115 -5.54 -0.40 -13.70
C ARG A 115 -6.13 -1.82 -13.70
N ARG A 116 -5.77 -2.66 -14.69
CA ARG A 116 -6.29 -4.06 -14.75
C ARG A 116 -5.93 -4.91 -13.53
N MET A 117 -4.87 -4.55 -12.81
CA MET A 117 -4.40 -5.26 -11.63
C MET A 117 -4.23 -4.27 -10.49
N ALA A 118 -4.66 -4.67 -9.30
CA ALA A 118 -4.43 -3.90 -8.08
C ALA A 118 -2.95 -3.85 -7.73
N GLU A 119 -2.51 -2.74 -7.15
CA GLU A 119 -1.18 -2.66 -6.52
C GLU A 119 -1.31 -3.15 -5.07
N ALA A 120 -0.43 -4.07 -4.67
CA ALA A 120 -0.44 -4.69 -3.36
C ALA A 120 0.68 -4.14 -2.48
N PHE A 121 0.36 -3.86 -1.22
CA PHE A 121 1.29 -3.36 -0.21
C PHE A 121 1.16 -4.22 1.07
N PRO A 122 2.12 -5.13 1.35
CA PRO A 122 3.27 -5.46 0.51
C PRO A 122 2.91 -6.27 -0.76
N PRO A 123 3.79 -6.25 -1.78
CA PRO A 123 3.65 -7.13 -2.95
C PRO A 123 4.03 -8.58 -2.67
N CYS A 124 4.83 -8.83 -1.63
CA CYS A 124 5.22 -10.15 -1.16
C CYS A 124 5.34 -10.15 0.36
N GLY A 125 4.92 -11.24 1.00
CA GLY A 125 4.92 -11.36 2.45
C GLY A 125 6.07 -12.15 3.07
N CYS A 126 6.94 -12.73 2.24
CA CYS A 126 7.94 -13.67 2.72
C CYS A 126 9.04 -12.99 3.53
N ASP A 127 9.70 -13.78 4.36
CA ASP A 127 10.79 -13.32 5.22
C ASP A 127 12.03 -12.89 4.42
N ALA A 128 12.20 -13.39 3.20
CA ALA A 128 13.29 -13.00 2.29
C ALA A 128 13.18 -11.56 1.78
N CYS A 129 11.96 -11.02 1.59
CA CYS A 129 11.77 -9.64 1.15
C CYS A 129 12.27 -8.63 2.17
N ASP A 130 12.29 -9.01 3.45
CA ASP A 130 12.82 -8.21 4.54
C ASP A 130 12.19 -6.80 4.64
N ASP A 131 10.94 -6.66 4.22
CA ASP A 131 10.30 -5.35 4.13
C ASP A 131 10.03 -4.72 5.50
N ARG A 132 10.29 -3.41 5.58
CA ARG A 132 9.83 -2.54 6.67
C ARG A 132 8.49 -1.94 6.30
N TRP A 133 7.61 -1.79 7.29
CA TRP A 133 6.30 -1.20 7.05
C TRP A 133 6.41 0.27 6.64
N GLU A 134 7.44 0.98 7.08
CA GLU A 134 7.67 2.38 6.75
C GLU A 134 7.94 2.57 5.26
N ASP A 135 8.74 1.70 4.65
CA ASP A 135 9.07 1.74 3.21
C ASP A 135 7.84 1.38 2.35
N LEU A 136 7.06 0.41 2.84
CA LEU A 136 5.79 0.04 2.23
C LEU A 136 4.75 1.16 2.36
N ALA A 137 4.73 1.88 3.48
CA ALA A 137 3.87 3.02 3.69
C ALA A 137 4.25 4.19 2.76
N ASP A 138 5.55 4.46 2.57
CA ASP A 138 6.02 5.45 1.60
C ASP A 138 5.51 5.10 0.19
N SER A 139 5.64 3.83 -0.19
CA SER A 139 5.18 3.32 -1.49
C SER A 139 3.65 3.40 -1.66
N LEU A 140 2.89 3.04 -0.63
CA LEU A 140 1.43 3.14 -0.61
C LEU A 140 0.97 4.60 -0.73
N GLU A 141 1.57 5.50 0.03
CA GLU A 141 1.27 6.93 0.00
C GLU A 141 1.55 7.51 -1.37
N GLU A 142 2.71 7.21 -1.94
CA GLU A 142 3.03 7.64 -3.29
C GLU A 142 2.00 7.14 -4.31
N ALA A 143 1.67 5.85 -4.28
CA ALA A 143 0.72 5.24 -5.20
C ALA A 143 -0.68 5.86 -5.09
N VAL A 144 -1.20 6.04 -3.87
CA VAL A 144 -2.54 6.62 -3.63
C VAL A 144 -2.58 8.09 -4.01
N LEU A 145 -1.60 8.89 -3.59
CA LEU A 145 -1.57 10.33 -3.90
C LEU A 145 -1.38 10.58 -5.40
N ARG A 146 -0.55 9.77 -6.07
CA ARG A 146 -0.42 9.75 -7.53
C ARG A 146 -1.72 9.33 -8.20
N ALA A 147 -2.40 8.32 -7.67
CA ALA A 147 -3.68 7.86 -8.22
C ALA A 147 -4.77 8.94 -8.15
N ALA A 148 -4.76 9.74 -7.07
CA ALA A 148 -5.62 10.89 -6.84
C ALA A 148 -5.18 12.17 -7.58
N GLY A 149 -4.03 12.16 -8.27
CA GLY A 149 -3.52 13.34 -8.99
C GLY A 149 -2.85 14.40 -8.11
N GLN A 150 -2.50 14.07 -6.87
CA GLN A 150 -1.74 14.95 -5.95
C GLN A 150 -0.22 14.83 -6.11
N LEU A 151 0.26 13.79 -6.79
CA LEU A 151 1.66 13.65 -7.21
C LEU A 151 1.77 13.57 -8.75
N PRO A 152 2.80 14.18 -9.35
CA PRO A 152 3.00 14.16 -10.80
C PRO A 152 3.31 12.75 -11.27
N LEU A 153 2.75 12.28 -12.39
CA LEU A 153 3.06 10.96 -12.98
C LEU A 153 4.58 10.75 -13.15
N PRO A 154 5.08 9.51 -12.99
CA PRO A 154 6.50 9.27 -13.13
C PRO A 154 6.90 9.57 -14.57
N PRO A 155 8.14 10.05 -14.81
CA PRO A 155 8.61 10.25 -16.18
C PRO A 155 8.50 8.93 -16.95
N GLU A 156 7.96 8.98 -18.16
CA GLU A 156 7.86 7.81 -19.04
C GLU A 156 9.28 7.22 -19.23
N PRO A 157 9.50 5.91 -18.95
CA PRO A 157 10.84 5.32 -18.92
C PRO A 157 11.58 5.34 -20.26
N PHE A 158 10.91 5.73 -21.35
CA PHE A 158 11.45 5.74 -22.72
C PHE A 158 11.31 7.07 -23.45
N GLY A 159 10.99 8.17 -22.75
CA GLY A 159 10.73 9.48 -23.39
C GLY A 159 11.90 10.04 -24.24
N GLU A 160 13.13 9.56 -24.01
CA GLU A 160 14.33 9.99 -24.74
C GLU A 160 14.81 9.03 -25.84
N LEU A 161 14.21 7.84 -25.99
CA LEU A 161 14.66 6.82 -26.96
C LEU A 161 13.96 6.89 -28.34
N VAL A 162 13.17 7.94 -28.58
CA VAL A 162 12.54 8.20 -29.89
C VAL A 162 12.97 9.57 -30.40
N ARG A 163 14.18 9.65 -30.97
CA ARG A 163 14.61 10.72 -31.88
C ARG A 163 15.45 10.15 -33.01
#